data_AF-A0A218QKE0-F1
#
_entry.id   AF-A0A218QKE0-F1
#
_cell.length_a   1.000
_cell.length_b   1.000
_cell.length_c   1.000
_cell.angle_alpha   90.00
_cell.angle_beta   90.00
_cell.angle_gamma   90.00
#
_symmetry.space_group_name_H-M   'P 1'
#
loop_
_entity.id
_entity.type
_entity.pdbx_description
1 polymer ?
#
loop_
_entity_poly.entity_id
_entity_poly.type
_entity_poly.pdbx_seq_one_letter_code
_entity_poly.pdbx_strand_id
1 'polypeptide(L)'
;MNLEEIISPFLYQAVIKKYECGLYRDAILAATFQLQECIRVKADLDTSQITANLDCINEVFGMPKPLIKVNSMNTVGEVYEQMGFDKILQGIWQGIRNSRIHAECLDDETTAYAIIVFIDYLINRIQNSVNVQYELTKD
;
A
#
# COMPACT_ATOMS: atom_id res chain seq x y z
N MET A 1 9.09 -5.47 19.87
CA MET A 1 7.86 -4.64 20.00
C MET A 1 6.66 -5.49 19.60
N ASN A 2 5.52 -5.39 20.32
CA ASN A 2 4.37 -6.27 20.05
C ASN A 2 3.56 -5.76 18.84
N LEU A 3 3.55 -6.51 17.74
CA LEU A 3 2.76 -6.18 16.55
C LEU A 3 1.28 -6.55 16.70
N GLU A 4 0.96 -7.62 17.43
CA GLU A 4 -0.41 -8.19 17.50
C GLU A 4 -1.44 -7.18 18.00
N GLU A 5 -1.03 -6.32 18.94
CA GLU A 5 -1.89 -5.31 19.55
C GLU A 5 -1.98 -4.01 18.72
N ILE A 6 -1.12 -3.85 17.71
CA ILE A 6 -0.90 -2.57 17.01
C ILE A 6 -1.42 -2.59 15.58
N ILE A 7 -1.27 -3.70 14.86
CA ILE A 7 -1.68 -3.81 13.45
C ILE A 7 -2.91 -4.68 13.29
N SER A 8 -3.64 -4.49 12.19
CA SER A 8 -4.82 -5.28 11.88
C SER A 8 -4.50 -6.79 11.80
N PRO A 9 -5.46 -7.68 12.14
CA PRO A 9 -5.29 -9.12 11.94
C PRO A 9 -4.98 -9.49 10.49
N PHE A 10 -5.47 -8.70 9.53
CA PHE A 10 -5.22 -8.87 8.10
C PHE A 10 -3.73 -8.75 7.76
N LEU A 11 -3.03 -7.77 8.33
CA LEU A 11 -1.58 -7.63 8.11
C LEU A 11 -0.77 -8.54 9.02
N TYR A 12 -1.19 -8.71 10.27
CA TYR A 12 -0.49 -9.50 11.28
C TYR A 12 -0.16 -10.92 10.79
N GLN A 13 -1.15 -11.62 10.24
CA GLN A 13 -0.98 -12.98 9.74
C GLN A 13 0.05 -13.10 8.60
N ALA A 14 0.22 -12.05 7.80
CA ALA A 14 1.17 -12.04 6.69
C ALA A 14 2.64 -11.89 7.15
N VAL A 15 2.86 -11.20 8.28
CA VAL A 15 4.21 -10.75 8.69
C VAL A 15 4.78 -11.50 9.89
N ILE A 16 3.93 -12.01 10.80
CA ILE A 16 4.36 -12.38 12.15
C ILE A 16 5.48 -13.43 12.18
N LYS A 17 5.33 -14.53 11.43
CA LYS A 17 6.32 -15.61 11.39
C LYS A 17 7.71 -15.10 10.99
N LYS A 18 7.78 -14.15 10.05
CA LYS A 18 9.06 -13.60 9.58
C LYS A 18 9.63 -12.64 10.61
N TYR A 19 8.78 -11.80 11.19
CA TYR A 19 9.15 -10.84 12.20
C TYR A 19 9.74 -11.51 13.46
N GLU A 20 9.08 -12.53 14.00
CA GLU A 20 9.55 -13.26 15.20
C GLU A 20 10.84 -14.05 14.95
N CYS A 21 11.07 -14.51 13.72
CA CYS A 21 12.32 -15.18 13.34
C CYS A 21 13.47 -14.20 13.06
N GLY A 22 13.28 -12.88 13.25
CA GLY A 22 14.28 -11.87 12.94
C GLY A 22 14.51 -11.65 11.44
N LEU A 23 13.62 -12.17 10.58
CA LEU A 23 13.67 -12.01 9.12
C LEU A 23 12.99 -10.68 8.73
N TYR A 24 13.51 -9.57 9.26
CA TYR A 24 12.89 -8.25 9.21
C TYR A 24 12.68 -7.72 7.79
N ARG A 25 13.68 -7.89 6.91
CA ARG A 25 13.55 -7.58 5.48
C ARG A 25 12.38 -8.31 4.86
N ASP A 26 12.26 -9.61 5.12
CA ASP A 26 11.20 -10.44 4.53
C ASP A 26 9.84 -10.13 5.16
N ALA A 27 9.79 -9.71 6.43
CA ALA A 27 8.57 -9.23 7.08
C ALA A 27 8.06 -7.93 6.43
N ILE A 28 8.95 -6.98 6.13
CA ILE A 28 8.61 -5.76 5.38
C ILE A 28 8.11 -6.12 3.98
N LEU A 29 8.81 -7.02 3.26
CA LEU A 29 8.36 -7.45 1.93
C LEU A 29 6.97 -8.10 1.99
N ALA A 30 6.71 -8.97 2.97
CA ALA A 30 5.40 -9.56 3.19
C ALA A 30 4.31 -8.49 3.43
N ALA A 31 4.62 -7.44 4.20
CA ALA A 31 3.70 -6.33 4.40
C ALA A 31 3.40 -5.59 3.09
N THR A 32 4.42 -5.33 2.26
CA THR A 32 4.20 -4.66 0.96
C THR A 32 3.38 -5.51 -0.01
N PHE A 33 3.51 -6.85 0.03
CA PHE A 33 2.65 -7.74 -0.76
C PHE A 33 1.21 -7.71 -0.26
N GLN A 34 1.00 -7.66 1.06
CA GLN A 34 -0.34 -7.54 1.63
C GLN A 34 -1.02 -6.21 1.26
N LEU A 35 -0.24 -5.12 1.23
CA LEU A 35 -0.71 -3.82 0.74
C LEU A 35 -1.09 -3.88 -0.75
N GLN A 36 -0.26 -4.51 -1.59
CA GLN A 36 -0.56 -4.71 -3.01
C GLN A 36 -1.89 -5.47 -3.19
N GLU A 37 -2.10 -6.55 -2.42
CA GLU A 37 -3.33 -7.33 -2.49
C GLU A 37 -4.56 -6.52 -2.03
N CYS A 38 -4.41 -5.68 -1.00
CA CYS A 38 -5.47 -4.78 -0.57
C CYS A 38 -5.87 -3.79 -1.68
N ILE A 39 -4.89 -3.19 -2.37
CA ILE A 39 -5.15 -2.32 -3.53
C ILE A 39 -5.86 -3.08 -4.63
N ARG A 40 -5.42 -4.31 -4.93
CA ARG A 40 -6.00 -5.18 -5.96
C ARG A 40 -7.46 -5.46 -5.73
N VAL A 41 -7.78 -5.97 -4.55
CA VAL A 41 -9.15 -6.27 -4.16
C VAL A 41 -9.99 -5.00 -4.17
N LYS A 42 -9.45 -3.87 -3.70
CA LYS A 42 -10.20 -2.60 -3.67
C LYS A 42 -10.48 -2.04 -5.05
N ALA A 43 -9.52 -2.11 -5.96
CA ALA A 43 -9.63 -1.60 -7.33
C ALA A 43 -10.47 -2.51 -8.25
N ASP A 44 -10.90 -3.69 -7.77
CA ASP A 44 -11.58 -4.72 -8.57
C ASP A 44 -10.76 -5.12 -9.81
N LEU A 45 -9.43 -5.18 -9.64
CA LEU A 45 -8.50 -5.54 -10.71
C LEU A 45 -8.26 -7.05 -10.69
N ASP A 46 -8.36 -7.67 -11.86
CA ASP A 46 -8.03 -9.08 -12.04
C ASP A 46 -6.56 -9.33 -11.68
N THR A 47 -6.25 -10.52 -11.16
CA THR A 47 -4.91 -10.97 -10.74
C THR A 47 -3.80 -10.76 -11.77
N SER A 48 -4.13 -10.64 -13.06
CA SER A 48 -3.18 -10.35 -14.14
C SER A 48 -2.90 -8.86 -14.35
N GLN A 49 -3.74 -7.95 -13.82
CA GLN A 49 -3.71 -6.51 -14.10
C GLN A 49 -2.92 -5.72 -13.05
N ILE A 50 -2.84 -6.20 -11.80
CA ILE A 50 -1.89 -5.64 -10.82
C ILE A 50 -0.56 -6.37 -10.93
N THR A 51 0.23 -5.92 -11.90
CA THR A 51 1.66 -6.23 -11.91
C THR A 51 2.37 -5.40 -10.85
N ALA A 52 3.46 -5.94 -10.32
CA ALA A 52 4.25 -5.43 -9.19
C ALA A 52 4.97 -4.07 -9.43
N ASN A 53 4.45 -3.25 -10.34
CA ASN A 53 5.09 -2.07 -10.89
C ASN A 53 4.47 -0.79 -10.33
N LEU A 54 5.31 0.25 -10.27
CA LEU A 54 4.96 1.59 -9.84
C LEU A 54 3.82 2.20 -10.67
N ASP A 55 3.78 1.89 -11.96
CA ASP A 55 2.81 2.43 -12.91
C ASP A 55 1.36 2.10 -12.49
N CYS A 56 1.14 0.94 -11.89
CA CYS A 56 -0.18 0.53 -11.39
C CYS A 56 -0.67 1.42 -10.23
N ILE A 57 0.23 1.94 -9.38
CA ILE A 57 -0.17 2.84 -8.28
C ILE A 57 -0.72 4.16 -8.84
N ASN A 58 -0.03 4.74 -9.82
CA ASN A 58 -0.47 6.00 -10.40
C ASN A 58 -1.77 5.82 -11.20
N GLU A 59 -1.96 4.70 -11.89
CA GLU A 59 -3.22 4.38 -12.57
C GLU A 59 -4.40 4.26 -11.59
N VAL A 60 -4.16 3.70 -10.40
CA VAL A 60 -5.23 3.47 -9.40
C VAL A 60 -5.55 4.72 -8.58
N PHE A 61 -4.55 5.49 -8.15
CA PHE A 61 -4.74 6.61 -7.21
C PHE A 61 -4.50 8.00 -7.83
N GLY A 62 -3.95 8.06 -9.04
CA GLY A 62 -3.54 9.29 -9.69
C GLY A 62 -4.69 10.14 -10.23
N MET A 63 -4.46 11.45 -10.23
CA MET A 63 -5.34 12.43 -10.86
C MET A 63 -5.20 12.43 -12.38
N PRO A 64 -6.24 12.83 -13.15
CA PRO A 64 -7.52 13.37 -12.68
C PRO A 64 -8.63 12.34 -12.43
N LYS A 65 -8.40 11.06 -12.76
CA LYS A 65 -9.40 9.99 -12.72
C LYS A 65 -8.93 8.80 -11.86
N PRO A 66 -8.80 8.94 -10.54
CA PRO A 66 -8.40 7.83 -9.66
C PRO A 66 -9.47 6.74 -9.59
N LEU A 67 -9.10 5.49 -9.81
CA LEU A 67 -9.97 4.32 -9.56
C LEU A 67 -10.33 4.17 -8.09
N ILE A 68 -9.42 4.57 -7.18
CA ILE A 68 -9.66 4.58 -5.74
C ILE A 68 -9.55 6.00 -5.19
N LYS A 69 -10.66 6.50 -4.63
CA LYS A 69 -10.71 7.77 -3.90
C LYS A 69 -10.54 7.54 -2.40
N VAL A 70 -9.47 8.07 -1.80
CA VAL A 70 -9.20 7.95 -0.36
C VAL A 70 -10.00 8.93 0.51
N ASN A 71 -10.71 9.86 -0.12
CA ASN A 71 -11.62 10.83 0.49
C ASN A 71 -12.65 11.32 -0.56
N SER A 72 -13.45 12.33 -0.23
CA SER A 72 -14.52 12.82 -1.13
C SER A 72 -14.01 13.69 -2.29
N MET A 73 -12.81 14.27 -2.16
CA MET A 73 -12.19 15.21 -3.11
C MET A 73 -13.06 16.44 -3.44
N ASN A 74 -13.91 16.87 -2.52
CA ASN A 74 -14.78 18.04 -2.70
C ASN A 74 -14.06 19.36 -2.36
N THR A 75 -12.98 19.29 -1.59
CA THR A 75 -12.16 20.44 -1.20
C THR A 75 -10.75 20.36 -1.79
N VAL A 76 -10.09 21.51 -1.90
CA VAL A 76 -8.69 21.59 -2.35
C VAL A 76 -7.77 20.74 -1.45
N GLY A 77 -8.01 20.73 -0.14
CA GLY A 77 -7.24 19.92 0.81
C GLY A 77 -7.38 18.42 0.55
N GLU A 78 -8.61 17.95 0.29
CA GLU A 78 -8.86 16.54 -0.05
C GLU A 78 -8.23 16.13 -1.38
N VAL A 79 -8.20 17.02 -2.38
CA VAL A 79 -7.49 16.78 -3.64
C VAL A 79 -5.98 16.63 -3.41
N TYR A 80 -5.38 17.50 -2.58
CA TYR A 80 -3.97 17.37 -2.23
C TYR A 80 -3.69 16.11 -1.42
N GLU A 81 -4.61 15.69 -0.55
CA GLU A 81 -4.48 14.44 0.19
C GLU A 81 -4.50 13.23 -0.76
N GLN A 82 -5.40 13.21 -1.76
CA GLN A 82 -5.42 12.15 -2.78
C GLN A 82 -4.08 12.08 -3.54
N MET A 83 -3.59 13.24 -4.01
CA MET A 83 -2.30 13.34 -4.70
C MET A 83 -1.14 12.92 -3.80
N GLY A 84 -1.17 13.31 -2.53
CA GLY A 84 -0.16 12.92 -1.54
C GLY A 84 -0.17 11.43 -1.27
N PHE A 85 -1.35 10.81 -1.19
CA PHE A 85 -1.49 9.37 -0.97
C PHE A 85 -0.90 8.56 -2.14
N ASP A 86 -1.17 8.98 -3.39
CA ASP A 86 -0.50 8.43 -4.58
C ASP A 86 1.03 8.49 -4.44
N LYS A 87 1.59 9.66 -4.08
CA LYS A 87 3.05 9.82 -3.93
C LYS A 87 3.64 9.01 -2.79
N ILE A 88 2.94 8.87 -1.67
CA ILE A 88 3.36 8.01 -0.56
C ILE A 88 3.45 6.56 -1.02
N LEU A 89 2.41 6.03 -1.67
CA LEU A 89 2.42 4.66 -2.20
C LEU A 89 3.54 4.47 -3.23
N GLN A 90 3.73 5.41 -4.14
CA GLN A 90 4.85 5.36 -5.08
C GLN A 90 6.21 5.31 -4.36
N GLY A 91 6.36 6.05 -3.26
CA GLY A 91 7.53 6.00 -2.38
C GLY A 91 7.72 4.66 -1.67
N ILE A 92 6.63 4.01 -1.22
CA ILE A 92 6.69 2.64 -0.66
C ILE A 92 7.24 1.67 -1.72
N TRP A 93 6.74 1.73 -2.95
CA TRP A 93 7.21 0.83 -4.00
C TRP A 93 8.68 1.08 -4.37
N GLN A 94 9.06 2.33 -4.63
CA GLN A 94 10.43 2.64 -5.06
C GLN A 94 11.44 2.58 -3.93
N GLY A 95 11.18 3.28 -2.83
CA GLY A 95 12.13 3.52 -1.75
C GLY A 95 12.19 2.38 -0.73
N ILE A 96 11.08 1.66 -0.52
CA ILE A 96 11.01 0.59 0.50
C ILE A 96 11.07 -0.79 -0.14
N ARG A 97 10.14 -1.10 -1.04
CA ARG A 97 10.01 -2.44 -1.61
C ARG A 97 11.13 -2.75 -2.59
N ASN A 98 11.29 -1.93 -3.64
CA ASN A 98 12.23 -2.22 -4.73
C ASN A 98 13.68 -2.18 -4.27
N SER A 99 14.03 -1.27 -3.35
CA SER A 99 15.36 -1.25 -2.72
C SER A 99 15.70 -2.58 -2.04
N ARG A 100 14.73 -3.21 -1.36
CA ARG A 100 14.91 -4.52 -0.69
C ARG A 100 14.87 -5.71 -1.64
N ILE A 101 14.21 -5.60 -2.79
CA ILE A 101 14.19 -6.66 -3.81
C ILE A 101 15.51 -6.69 -4.58
N HIS A 102 16.05 -5.51 -4.93
CA HIS A 102 17.18 -5.39 -5.85
C HIS A 102 18.55 -5.22 -5.16
N ALA A 103 18.60 -5.01 -3.85
CA ALA A 103 19.83 -4.93 -3.09
C ALA A 103 19.74 -5.68 -1.75
N GLU A 104 20.89 -6.08 -1.20
CA GLU A 104 20.97 -6.54 0.18
C GLU A 104 20.67 -5.37 1.12
N CYS A 105 19.68 -5.57 1.99
CA CYS A 105 19.26 -4.61 2.99
C CYS A 105 19.24 -5.32 4.34
N LEU A 106 19.99 -4.79 5.29
CA LEU A 106 19.97 -5.25 6.68
C LEU A 106 18.97 -4.39 7.44
N ASP A 107 17.72 -4.85 7.47
CA ASP A 107 16.68 -4.27 8.31
C ASP A 107 16.83 -4.77 9.74
N ASP A 108 16.66 -3.88 10.71
CA ASP A 108 16.55 -4.21 12.12
C ASP A 108 15.07 -4.25 12.57
N GLU A 109 14.84 -4.72 13.80
CA GLU A 109 13.51 -4.84 14.37
C GLU A 109 12.77 -3.50 14.38
N THR A 110 13.48 -2.41 14.71
CA THR A 110 12.87 -1.08 14.86
C THR A 110 12.39 -0.54 13.52
N THR A 111 13.22 -0.71 12.49
CA THR A 111 12.92 -0.33 11.11
C THR A 111 11.73 -1.14 10.59
N ALA A 112 11.75 -2.46 10.78
CA ALA A 112 10.63 -3.30 10.37
C ALA A 112 9.34 -2.95 11.10
N TYR A 113 9.38 -2.74 12.41
CA TYR A 113 8.21 -2.33 13.19
C TYR A 113 7.60 -1.04 12.64
N ALA A 114 8.40 0.03 12.48
CA ALA A 114 7.92 1.32 12.02
C ALA A 114 7.30 1.23 10.61
N ILE A 115 7.94 0.51 9.69
CA ILE A 115 7.45 0.36 8.32
C ILE A 115 6.17 -0.49 8.28
N ILE A 116 6.12 -1.60 9.03
CA ILE A 116 4.95 -2.49 9.06
C ILE A 116 3.74 -1.76 9.64
N VAL A 117 3.91 -1.01 10.73
CA VAL A 117 2.83 -0.20 11.32
C VAL A 117 2.35 0.87 10.35
N PHE A 118 3.26 1.53 9.63
CA PHE A 118 2.86 2.51 8.61
C PHE A 118 2.12 1.86 7.43
N ILE A 119 2.55 0.67 7.00
CA ILE A 119 1.83 -0.09 5.96
C ILE A 119 0.42 -0.47 6.45
N ASP A 120 0.24 -0.85 7.71
CA ASP A 120 -1.10 -1.13 8.27
C ASP A 120 -2.00 0.10 8.21
N TYR A 121 -1.47 1.28 8.57
CA TYR A 121 -2.19 2.54 8.40
C TYR A 121 -2.65 2.74 6.95
N LEU A 122 -1.79 2.50 5.96
CA LEU A 122 -2.14 2.64 4.54
C LEU A 122 -3.19 1.61 4.09
N ILE A 123 -3.09 0.35 4.55
CA ILE A 123 -4.09 -0.69 4.30
C ILE A 123 -5.45 -0.25 4.84
N ASN A 124 -5.50 0.21 6.09
CA ASN A 124 -6.74 0.68 6.71
C ASN A 124 -7.34 1.87 5.94
N ARG A 125 -6.50 2.80 5.47
CA ARG A 125 -6.93 3.91 4.60
C ARG A 125 -7.56 3.41 3.29
N ILE A 126 -6.97 2.40 2.65
CA ILE A 126 -7.49 1.83 1.40
C ILE A 126 -8.77 1.02 1.64
N GLN A 127 -8.87 0.24 2.71
CA GLN A 127 -10.08 -0.51 3.02
C GLN A 127 -11.30 0.42 3.18
N ASN A 128 -11.11 1.57 3.83
CA ASN A 128 -12.14 2.59 4.06
C ASN A 128 -12.35 3.57 2.88
N SER A 129 -11.62 3.42 1.78
CA SER A 129 -11.74 4.26 0.59
C SER A 129 -12.95 3.85 -0.30
N VAL A 130 -13.15 4.50 -1.44
CA VAL A 130 -14.22 4.15 -2.40
C VAL A 130 -13.61 3.83 -3.77
N ASN A 131 -14.03 2.71 -4.36
CA ASN A 131 -13.75 2.41 -5.77
C ASN A 131 -14.74 3.18 -6.65
N VAL A 132 -14.23 3.83 -7.69
CA VAL A 132 -15.02 4.62 -8.63
C VAL A 132 -14.85 4.06 -10.04
N GLN A 133 -15.97 3.78 -10.69
CA GLN A 133 -16.00 3.52 -12.12
C GLN A 133 -16.33 4.80 -12.86
N TYR A 134 -15.51 5.15 -13.86
CA TYR A 134 -15.77 6.28 -14.73
C TYR A 134 -16.55 5.79 -15.95
N GLU A 135 -17.73 6.37 -16.18
CA GLU A 135 -18.46 6.14 -17.43
C GLU A 135 -17.63 6.69 -18.61
N LEU A 136 -17.52 5.89 -19.67
CA LEU A 136 -16.97 6.36 -20.94
C LEU A 136 -17.95 7.37 -21.53
N THR A 137 -17.66 8.66 -21.39
CA THR A 137 -18.32 9.69 -22.19
C THR A 137 -17.97 9.44 -23.65
N LYS A 138 -18.96 9.04 -24.45
CA LYS A 138 -18.85 9.07 -25.91
C LYS A 138 -18.86 10.54 -26.32
N ASP A 139 -17.71 11.06 -26.70
CA ASP A 139 -17.59 12.32 -27.42
C ASP A 139 -18.28 12.24 -28.79
#